data_AF-A0A927TJZ4-F1
#
_entry.id   AF-A0A927TJZ4-F1
#
_cell.length_a   1.000
_cell.length_b   1.000
_cell.length_c   1.000
_cell.angle_alpha   90.00
_cell.angle_beta   90.00
_cell.angle_gamma   90.00
#
_symmetry.space_group_name_H-M   'P 1'
#
loop_
_entity.id
_entity.type
_entity.pdbx_description
1 polymer ?
#
loop_
_entity_poly.entity_id
_entity_poly.type
_entity_poly.pdbx_seq_one_letter_code
_entity_poly.pdbx_strand_id
1 'polypeptide(L)'
;MNTLDKISHETMVFMRGKYKLDEIGDGKDELKFKQGSKTILTIYIREDRFTFLIIYGKKERECYELQKENFSQYIYDYYDNAKTYHDGKWMFIDVTTMEQLEEVKKLIQIKKRPNRKPFPKEGAIYSQCGQRCDLCVHYVGTTEEQRAMMIEHLDKMWGNSDWSMRCEGCYSMNCYCKDDPCNAKGCAPTKGLKECKECVEFPCIRATSADYRSMIHTEVHYADEITWGMLPYVPWQYEL
;
A
#
# COMPACT_ATOMS: atom_id res chain seq x y z
N MET A 1 -13.19 5.46 -10.28
CA MET A 1 -12.49 4.18 -10.38
C MET A 1 -13.42 3.13 -10.92
N ASN A 2 -12.99 2.47 -11.98
CA ASN A 2 -13.59 1.20 -12.42
C ASN A 2 -13.28 0.09 -11.38
N THR A 3 -13.79 -1.12 -11.59
CA THR A 3 -13.58 -2.24 -10.65
C THR A 3 -12.11 -2.65 -10.54
N LEU A 4 -11.36 -2.67 -11.65
CA LEU A 4 -9.94 -3.02 -11.64
C LEU A 4 -9.09 -2.00 -10.89
N ASP A 5 -9.37 -0.71 -11.04
CA ASP A 5 -8.69 0.33 -10.27
C ASP A 5 -8.91 0.13 -8.77
N LYS A 6 -10.14 -0.23 -8.35
CA LYS A 6 -10.45 -0.54 -6.94
C LYS A 6 -9.66 -1.75 -6.46
N ILE A 7 -9.64 -2.83 -7.24
CA ILE A 7 -8.86 -4.04 -6.91
C ILE A 7 -7.38 -3.69 -6.79
N SER A 8 -6.86 -2.90 -7.73
CA SER A 8 -5.47 -2.45 -7.76
C SER A 8 -5.12 -1.65 -6.49
N HIS A 9 -5.92 -0.64 -6.17
CA HIS A 9 -5.75 0.17 -4.98
C HIS A 9 -5.79 -0.66 -3.69
N GLU A 10 -6.85 -1.46 -3.53
CA GLU A 10 -7.09 -2.28 -2.33
C GLU A 10 -6.03 -3.38 -2.15
N THR A 11 -5.46 -3.87 -3.25
CA THR A 11 -4.33 -4.79 -3.21
C THR A 11 -3.11 -4.11 -2.61
N MET A 12 -2.75 -2.90 -3.09
CA MET A 12 -1.58 -2.18 -2.57
C MET A 12 -1.77 -1.75 -1.12
N VAL A 13 -2.96 -1.25 -0.76
CA VAL A 13 -3.34 -0.93 0.63
C VAL A 13 -3.10 -2.14 1.54
N PHE A 14 -3.63 -3.30 1.15
CA PHE A 14 -3.46 -4.53 1.94
C PHE A 14 -2.00 -4.98 2.01
N MET A 15 -1.32 -5.07 0.87
CA MET A 15 0.04 -5.59 0.80
C MET A 15 1.02 -4.69 1.55
N ARG A 16 1.00 -3.38 1.28
CA ARG A 16 1.87 -2.42 1.95
C ARG A 16 1.49 -2.21 3.40
N GLY A 17 0.20 -2.18 3.76
CA GLY A 17 -0.24 -1.98 5.13
C GLY A 17 0.09 -3.15 6.07
N LYS A 18 -0.02 -4.40 5.59
CA LYS A 18 0.20 -5.60 6.41
C LYS A 18 1.61 -6.15 6.31
N TYR A 19 2.34 -5.86 5.23
CA TYR A 19 3.62 -6.51 4.94
C TYR A 19 4.76 -5.52 4.67
N LYS A 20 5.93 -5.87 5.22
CA LYS A 20 7.22 -5.27 4.88
C LYS A 20 7.90 -6.20 3.88
N LEU A 21 7.74 -5.89 2.60
CA LEU A 21 8.20 -6.66 1.44
C LEU A 21 8.79 -5.70 0.39
N ASP A 22 9.69 -6.23 -0.43
CA ASP A 22 10.15 -5.57 -1.65
C ASP A 22 9.10 -5.76 -2.75
N GLU A 23 8.92 -4.75 -3.58
CA GLU A 23 8.08 -4.74 -4.78
C GLU A 23 9.00 -4.78 -5.99
N ILE A 24 9.10 -5.92 -6.65
CA ILE A 24 10.00 -6.13 -7.78
C ILE A 24 9.16 -6.34 -9.04
N GLY A 25 8.97 -5.27 -9.81
CA GLY A 25 8.36 -5.35 -11.12
C GLY A 25 9.35 -5.59 -12.27
N ASP A 26 8.84 -6.05 -13.40
CA ASP A 26 9.63 -6.35 -14.60
C ASP A 26 9.57 -5.23 -15.67
N GLY A 27 8.89 -4.12 -15.36
CA GLY A 27 8.64 -3.03 -16.29
C GLY A 27 7.62 -3.31 -17.40
N LYS A 28 6.91 -4.44 -17.36
CA LYS A 28 5.96 -4.85 -18.41
C LYS A 28 4.58 -5.19 -17.85
N ASP A 29 4.45 -6.33 -17.18
CA ASP A 29 3.15 -6.87 -16.77
C ASP A 29 3.24 -7.72 -15.49
N GLU A 30 4.38 -7.74 -14.81
CA GLU A 30 4.58 -8.55 -13.61
C GLU A 30 5.03 -7.70 -12.42
N LEU A 31 4.42 -7.95 -11.25
CA LEU A 31 4.84 -7.41 -9.96
C LEU A 31 5.03 -8.55 -8.95
N LYS A 32 6.21 -8.63 -8.34
CA LYS A 32 6.52 -9.60 -7.28
C LYS A 32 6.67 -8.94 -5.93
N PHE A 33 5.95 -9.44 -4.93
CA PHE A 33 6.16 -9.09 -3.53
C PHE A 33 7.12 -10.10 -2.89
N LYS A 34 8.30 -9.64 -2.47
CA LYS A 34 9.39 -10.50 -2.01
C LYS A 34 9.84 -10.20 -0.59
N GLN A 35 10.30 -11.24 0.11
CA GLN A 35 11.08 -11.13 1.32
C GLN A 35 12.43 -11.80 1.10
N GLY A 36 13.45 -11.01 0.79
CA GLY A 36 14.73 -11.54 0.31
C GLY A 36 14.52 -12.37 -0.95
N SER A 37 14.99 -13.62 -0.97
CA SER A 37 14.80 -14.51 -2.12
C SER A 37 13.36 -15.06 -2.24
N LYS A 38 12.59 -15.12 -1.15
CA LYS A 38 11.25 -15.74 -1.12
C LYS A 38 10.20 -14.82 -1.76
N THR A 39 9.53 -15.30 -2.79
CA THR A 39 8.34 -14.64 -3.34
C THR A 39 7.10 -15.01 -2.52
N ILE A 40 6.34 -14.01 -2.10
CA ILE A 40 5.10 -14.17 -1.33
C ILE A 40 3.90 -14.17 -2.27
N LEU A 41 3.90 -13.23 -3.21
CA LEU A 41 2.85 -13.05 -4.21
C LEU A 41 3.50 -12.58 -5.51
N THR A 42 3.00 -13.07 -6.64
CA THR A 42 3.24 -12.46 -7.96
C THR A 42 1.90 -12.04 -8.53
N ILE A 43 1.82 -10.85 -9.13
CA ILE A 43 0.64 -10.36 -9.81
C ILE A 43 1.00 -10.15 -11.28
N TYR A 44 0.22 -10.75 -12.18
CA TYR A 44 0.25 -10.44 -13.59
C TYR A 44 -0.86 -9.45 -13.93
N ILE A 45 -0.49 -8.38 -14.63
CA ILE A 45 -1.38 -7.32 -15.06
C ILE A 45 -1.90 -7.68 -16.46
N ARG A 46 -3.22 -7.70 -16.61
CA ARG A 46 -3.92 -7.92 -17.88
C ARG A 46 -4.92 -6.79 -18.09
N GLU A 47 -5.41 -6.62 -19.31
CA GLU A 47 -6.34 -5.55 -19.66
C GLU A 47 -7.69 -5.67 -18.92
N ASP A 48 -8.14 -6.90 -18.69
CA ASP A 48 -9.45 -7.23 -18.13
C ASP A 48 -9.40 -7.76 -16.69
N ARG A 49 -8.20 -8.02 -16.15
CA ARG A 49 -8.03 -8.67 -14.83
C ARG A 49 -6.61 -8.54 -14.25
N PHE A 50 -6.48 -8.96 -13.00
CA PHE A 50 -5.19 -9.30 -12.41
C PHE A 50 -5.12 -10.80 -12.15
N THR A 51 -4.00 -11.45 -12.44
CA THR A 51 -3.79 -12.86 -12.10
C THR A 51 -2.80 -12.96 -10.93
N PHE A 52 -3.27 -13.43 -9.78
CA PHE A 52 -2.49 -13.59 -8.57
C PHE A 52 -1.90 -14.99 -8.53
N LEU A 53 -0.58 -15.10 -8.62
CA LEU A 53 0.15 -16.35 -8.43
C LEU A 53 0.59 -16.49 -6.96
N ILE A 54 0.04 -17.51 -6.30
CA ILE A 54 0.41 -17.93 -4.95
C ILE A 54 0.91 -19.38 -5.00
N ILE A 55 2.08 -19.62 -4.41
CA ILE A 55 2.69 -20.95 -4.38
C ILE A 55 2.67 -21.49 -2.96
N TYR A 56 1.94 -22.58 -2.72
CA TYR A 56 1.88 -23.26 -1.42
C TYR A 56 2.79 -24.48 -1.36
N GLY A 57 3.77 -24.44 -0.47
CA GLY A 57 4.50 -25.61 -0.01
C GLY A 57 3.65 -26.48 0.93
N LYS A 58 4.24 -27.53 1.48
CA LYS A 58 3.54 -28.53 2.30
C LYS A 58 2.75 -27.92 3.48
N LYS A 59 3.40 -27.10 4.31
CA LYS A 59 2.76 -26.49 5.49
C LYS A 59 1.61 -25.53 5.14
N GLU A 60 1.76 -24.79 4.05
CA GLU A 60 0.77 -23.81 3.60
C GLU A 60 -0.48 -24.54 3.06
N ARG A 61 -0.30 -25.69 2.38
CA ARG A 61 -1.38 -26.60 1.97
C ARG A 61 -2.12 -27.23 3.15
N GLU A 62 -1.39 -27.77 4.13
CA GLU A 62 -1.99 -28.32 5.36
C GLU A 62 -2.85 -27.26 6.08
N CYS A 63 -2.34 -26.02 6.16
CA CYS A 63 -3.07 -24.91 6.75
C CYS A 63 -4.32 -24.52 5.95
N TYR A 64 -4.25 -24.53 4.61
CA TYR A 64 -5.41 -24.30 3.75
C TYR A 64 -6.47 -25.39 3.92
N GLU A 65 -6.08 -26.66 3.91
CA GLU A 65 -6.99 -27.80 4.00
C GLU A 65 -7.79 -27.82 5.31
N LEU A 66 -7.21 -27.36 6.42
CA LEU A 66 -7.89 -27.23 7.72
C LEU A 66 -8.97 -26.16 7.76
N GLN A 67 -8.92 -25.17 6.86
CA GLN A 67 -9.84 -24.03 6.85
C GLN A 67 -10.56 -23.89 5.51
N LYS A 68 -10.51 -24.93 4.67
CA LYS A 68 -11.01 -24.93 3.30
C LYS A 68 -12.47 -24.48 3.24
N GLU A 69 -13.28 -24.85 4.23
CA GLU A 69 -14.72 -24.52 4.34
C GLU A 69 -15.01 -23.01 4.40
N ASN A 70 -14.01 -22.18 4.67
CA ASN A 70 -14.12 -20.72 4.68
C ASN A 70 -13.88 -20.06 3.31
N PHE A 71 -13.64 -20.85 2.27
CA PHE A 71 -13.43 -20.40 0.90
C PHE A 71 -14.61 -20.79 0.00
N SER A 72 -14.85 -19.99 -1.03
CA SER A 72 -15.88 -20.25 -2.03
C SER A 72 -15.43 -21.33 -3.01
N GLN A 73 -16.40 -21.89 -3.74
CA GLN A 73 -16.12 -22.87 -4.79
C GLN A 73 -15.10 -22.35 -5.82
N TYR A 74 -15.10 -21.02 -6.07
CA TYR A 74 -14.14 -20.37 -6.96
C TYR A 74 -12.69 -20.66 -6.55
N ILE A 75 -12.35 -20.46 -5.28
CA ILE A 75 -11.00 -20.71 -4.75
C ILE A 75 -10.70 -22.20 -4.65
N TYR A 76 -11.70 -23.02 -4.28
CA TYR A 76 -11.57 -24.47 -4.30
C TYR A 76 -11.14 -25.00 -5.66
N ASP A 77 -11.80 -24.54 -6.73
CA ASP A 77 -11.51 -24.98 -8.09
C ASP A 77 -10.07 -24.63 -8.48
N TYR A 78 -9.59 -23.42 -8.15
CA TYR A 78 -8.17 -23.09 -8.36
C TYR A 78 -7.22 -23.97 -7.55
N TYR A 79 -7.53 -24.27 -6.30
CA TYR A 79 -6.67 -25.10 -5.47
C TYR A 79 -6.62 -26.57 -5.93
N ASP A 80 -7.76 -27.14 -6.32
CA ASP A 80 -7.86 -28.55 -6.70
C ASP A 80 -7.23 -28.80 -8.08
N ASN A 81 -7.49 -27.91 -9.04
CA ASN A 81 -6.95 -27.99 -10.39
C ASN A 81 -5.50 -27.50 -10.50
N ALA A 82 -4.97 -26.83 -9.47
CA ALA A 82 -3.59 -26.33 -9.46
C ALA A 82 -2.55 -27.46 -9.47
N LYS A 83 -1.58 -27.31 -10.39
CA LYS A 83 -0.45 -28.24 -10.48
C LYS A 83 0.48 -28.08 -9.28
N THR A 84 0.90 -29.22 -8.72
CA THR A 84 1.94 -29.28 -7.68
C THR A 84 3.27 -29.62 -8.33
N TYR A 85 4.21 -28.68 -8.24
CA TYR A 85 5.59 -28.81 -8.68
C TYR A 85 6.51 -29.13 -7.49
N HIS A 86 7.81 -29.28 -7.76
CA HIS A 86 8.81 -29.59 -6.74
C HIS A 86 8.92 -28.50 -5.65
N ASP A 87 8.57 -27.25 -5.97
CA ASP A 87 8.62 -26.09 -5.08
C ASP A 87 7.26 -25.70 -4.46
N GLY A 88 6.17 -26.38 -4.84
CA GLY A 88 4.84 -26.20 -4.26
C GLY A 88 3.69 -26.33 -5.25
N LYS A 89 2.48 -26.10 -4.76
CA LYS A 89 1.26 -26.02 -5.56
C LYS A 89 1.06 -24.58 -6.04
N TRP A 90 1.00 -24.39 -7.35
CA TRP A 90 0.91 -23.07 -7.98
C TRP A 90 -0.53 -22.74 -8.34
N MET A 91 -1.10 -21.75 -7.68
CA MET A 91 -2.46 -21.27 -7.93
C MET A 91 -2.38 -19.93 -8.65
N PHE A 92 -2.85 -19.88 -9.90
CA PHE A 92 -2.97 -18.67 -10.71
C PHE A 92 -4.42 -18.21 -10.66
N ILE A 93 -4.75 -17.32 -9.72
CA ILE A 93 -6.13 -16.94 -9.42
C ILE A 93 -6.43 -15.63 -10.15
N ASP A 94 -7.37 -15.66 -11.08
CA ASP A 94 -7.84 -14.43 -11.71
C ASP A 94 -8.70 -13.62 -10.73
N VAL A 95 -8.50 -12.31 -10.70
CA VAL A 95 -9.21 -11.36 -9.83
C VAL A 95 -9.80 -10.26 -10.69
N THR A 96 -11.13 -10.22 -10.72
CA THR A 96 -11.96 -9.29 -11.49
C THR A 96 -13.03 -8.63 -10.61
N THR A 97 -13.27 -9.15 -9.40
CA THR A 97 -14.21 -8.58 -8.42
C THR A 97 -13.55 -8.36 -7.05
N MET A 98 -14.19 -7.55 -6.21
CA MET A 98 -13.73 -7.28 -4.85
C MET A 98 -13.89 -8.51 -3.94
N GLU A 99 -14.93 -9.32 -4.13
CA GLU A 99 -15.14 -10.55 -3.35
C GLU A 99 -13.99 -11.54 -3.58
N GLN A 100 -13.55 -11.69 -4.83
CA GLN A 100 -12.40 -12.53 -5.18
C GLN A 100 -11.12 -12.01 -4.51
N LEU A 101 -10.91 -10.69 -4.50
CA LEU A 101 -9.76 -10.09 -3.81
C LEU A 101 -9.78 -10.40 -2.31
N GLU A 102 -10.93 -10.32 -1.64
CA GLU A 102 -11.04 -10.63 -0.21
C GLU A 102 -10.67 -12.08 0.11
N GLU A 103 -11.01 -13.03 -0.76
CA GLU A 103 -10.58 -14.42 -0.59
C GLU A 103 -9.08 -14.59 -0.86
N VAL A 104 -8.54 -13.92 -1.88
CA VAL A 104 -7.10 -13.93 -2.18
C VAL A 104 -6.29 -13.33 -1.03
N LYS A 105 -6.78 -12.27 -0.36
CA LYS A 105 -6.14 -11.72 0.85
C LYS A 105 -6.00 -12.78 1.96
N LYS A 106 -7.02 -13.62 2.18
CA LYS A 106 -6.93 -14.74 3.14
C LYS A 106 -5.88 -15.77 2.72
N LEU A 107 -5.77 -16.08 1.43
CA LEU A 107 -4.72 -16.98 0.92
C LEU A 107 -3.31 -16.40 1.14
N ILE A 108 -3.13 -15.10 0.91
CA ILE A 108 -1.85 -14.42 1.18
C ILE A 108 -1.49 -14.51 2.67
N GLN A 109 -2.47 -14.40 3.57
CA GLN A 109 -2.26 -14.54 5.02
C GLN A 109 -1.82 -15.96 5.43
N ILE A 110 -2.30 -16.99 4.73
CA ILE A 110 -1.79 -18.36 4.89
C ILE A 110 -0.34 -18.45 4.40
N LYS A 111 -0.04 -17.86 3.23
CA LYS A 111 1.32 -17.86 2.66
C LYS A 111 2.35 -17.16 3.56
N LYS A 112 1.94 -16.05 4.15
CA LYS A 112 2.78 -15.18 4.97
C LYS A 112 1.91 -14.49 6.01
N ARG A 113 2.29 -14.68 7.28
CA ARG A 113 1.75 -13.87 8.37
C ARG A 113 2.19 -12.40 8.19
N PRO A 114 1.28 -11.43 8.41
CA PRO A 114 1.62 -10.00 8.44
C PRO A 114 2.87 -9.74 9.28
N ASN A 115 3.78 -8.92 8.76
CA ASN A 115 5.07 -8.64 9.38
C ASN A 115 5.42 -7.16 9.42
N ARG A 116 4.54 -6.28 8.95
CA ARG A 116 4.72 -4.84 9.12
C ARG A 116 4.38 -4.44 10.54
N LYS A 117 5.25 -3.64 11.14
CA LYS A 117 4.94 -2.94 12.40
C LYS A 117 4.24 -1.62 12.07
N PRO A 118 3.15 -1.27 12.76
CA PRO A 118 2.53 0.04 12.58
C PRO A 118 3.49 1.14 13.05
N PHE A 119 3.32 2.35 12.52
CA PHE A 119 4.03 3.51 13.05
C PHE A 119 3.56 3.80 14.47
N PRO A 120 4.44 4.29 15.37
CA PRO A 120 4.05 4.68 16.72
C PRO A 120 2.90 5.70 16.67
N LYS A 121 1.90 5.55 17.54
CA LYS A 121 0.77 6.49 17.63
C LYS A 121 0.96 7.54 18.73
N GLU A 122 1.82 7.23 19.70
CA GLU A 122 2.15 8.16 20.78
C GLU A 122 2.92 9.35 20.21
N GLY A 123 2.43 10.56 20.47
CA GLY A 123 2.99 11.78 19.88
C GLY A 123 2.69 11.99 18.39
N ALA A 124 1.81 11.18 17.78
CA ALA A 124 1.39 11.34 16.39
C ALA A 124 0.78 12.72 16.13
N ILE A 125 1.20 13.37 15.04
CA ILE A 125 0.73 14.72 14.68
C ILE A 125 -0.03 14.62 13.36
N TYR A 126 -1.34 14.82 13.43
CA TYR A 126 -2.22 14.76 12.26
C TYR A 126 -2.48 16.15 11.69
N SER A 127 -2.40 16.28 10.36
CA SER A 127 -2.79 17.49 9.62
C SER A 127 -4.30 17.56 9.36
N GLN A 128 -4.78 18.70 8.87
CA GLN A 128 -6.17 18.86 8.38
C GLN A 128 -6.53 17.88 7.26
N CYS A 129 -5.55 17.42 6.47
CA CYS A 129 -5.75 16.38 5.47
C CYS A 129 -5.86 14.96 6.07
N GLY A 130 -5.67 14.81 7.39
CA GLY A 130 -5.63 13.53 8.09
C GLY A 130 -4.32 12.76 7.97
N GLN A 131 -3.30 13.31 7.29
CA GLN A 131 -1.98 12.69 7.19
C GLN A 131 -1.10 12.99 8.40
N ARG A 132 -0.11 12.12 8.63
CA ARG A 132 0.87 12.21 9.71
C ARG A 132 1.99 13.20 9.38
N CYS A 133 1.92 14.41 9.93
CA CYS A 133 2.99 15.41 9.84
C CYS A 133 4.30 14.91 10.45
N ASP A 134 4.24 14.15 11.53
CA ASP A 134 5.42 13.64 12.23
C ASP A 134 6.23 12.62 11.39
N LEU A 135 5.64 12.10 10.31
CA LEU A 135 6.31 11.24 9.33
C LEU A 135 6.75 11.99 8.06
N CYS A 136 6.54 13.31 7.99
CA CYS A 136 6.86 14.12 6.81
C CYS A 136 8.26 14.73 6.88
N VAL A 137 9.03 14.60 5.80
CA VAL A 137 10.36 15.20 5.67
C VAL A 137 10.38 16.73 5.72
N HIS A 138 9.25 17.41 5.62
CA HIS A 138 9.18 18.87 5.70
C HIS A 138 8.74 19.35 7.08
N TYR A 139 8.28 18.47 7.96
CA TYR A 139 7.80 18.91 9.27
C TYR A 139 8.96 19.45 10.12
N VAL A 140 8.73 20.61 10.74
CA VAL A 140 9.74 21.29 11.56
C VAL A 140 10.11 20.51 12.83
N GLY A 141 9.19 19.69 13.35
CA GLY A 141 9.44 18.88 14.54
C GLY A 141 10.26 17.61 14.28
N THR A 142 10.55 17.29 13.02
CA THR A 142 11.40 16.16 12.63
C THR A 142 12.86 16.49 12.93
N THR A 143 13.59 15.59 13.59
CA THR A 143 15.03 15.79 13.88
C THR A 143 15.86 15.71 12.61
N GLU A 144 17.05 16.32 12.60
CA GLU A 144 17.92 16.31 11.42
C GLU A 144 18.43 14.90 11.10
N GLU A 145 18.64 14.04 12.10
CA GLU A 145 19.00 12.63 11.89
C GLU A 145 17.88 11.86 11.20
N GLN A 146 16.64 12.02 11.68
CA GLN A 146 15.48 11.39 11.05
C GLN A 146 15.28 11.92 9.63
N ARG A 147 15.48 13.23 9.42
CA ARG A 147 15.36 13.86 8.11
C ARG A 147 16.39 13.33 7.12
N ALA A 148 17.66 13.23 7.53
CA ALA A 148 18.73 12.68 6.71
C ALA A 148 18.42 11.23 6.27
N MET A 149 17.90 10.40 7.19
CA MET A 149 17.47 9.03 6.87
C MET A 149 16.32 9.01 5.84
N MET A 150 15.31 9.87 6.01
CA MET A 150 14.18 9.91 5.07
C MET A 150 14.60 10.40 3.68
N ILE A 151 15.48 11.41 3.60
CA ILE A 151 15.93 11.99 2.33
C ILE A 151 16.55 10.92 1.42
N GLU A 152 17.35 10.00 1.96
CA GLU A 152 17.96 8.92 1.15
C GLU A 152 16.90 8.07 0.42
N HIS A 153 15.78 7.80 1.09
CA HIS A 153 14.68 7.03 0.52
C HIS A 153 13.81 7.87 -0.42
N LEU A 154 13.64 9.15 -0.10
CA LEU A 154 12.81 10.07 -0.88
C LEU A 154 13.44 10.45 -2.21
N ASP A 155 14.75 10.66 -2.26
CA ASP A 155 15.48 10.92 -3.50
C ASP A 155 15.25 9.79 -4.50
N LYS A 156 15.35 8.54 -4.05
CA LYS A 156 15.13 7.34 -4.88
C LYS A 156 13.66 7.21 -5.31
N MET A 157 12.72 7.50 -4.41
CA MET A 157 11.29 7.32 -4.65
C MET A 157 10.68 8.40 -5.56
N TRP A 158 11.13 9.65 -5.42
CA TRP A 158 10.51 10.82 -6.05
C TRP A 158 11.40 11.51 -7.09
N GLY A 159 12.68 11.15 -7.20
CA GLY A 159 13.60 11.78 -8.14
C GLY A 159 13.82 13.28 -7.88
N ASN A 160 13.51 13.75 -6.67
CA ASN A 160 13.74 15.11 -6.21
C ASN A 160 14.96 15.12 -5.28
N SER A 161 15.80 16.15 -5.38
CA SER A 161 16.98 16.34 -4.54
C SER A 161 16.87 17.53 -3.59
N ASP A 162 15.85 18.38 -3.74
CA ASP A 162 15.61 19.51 -2.84
C ASP A 162 14.49 19.20 -1.85
N TRP A 163 14.90 18.89 -0.61
CA TRP A 163 14.03 18.68 0.53
C TRP A 163 14.19 19.78 1.59
N SER A 164 14.68 20.96 1.21
CA SER A 164 14.97 22.06 2.12
C SER A 164 13.73 22.77 2.68
N MET A 165 12.56 22.58 2.05
CA MET A 165 11.29 23.14 2.51
C MET A 165 10.99 22.71 3.97
N ARG A 166 10.47 23.64 4.76
CA ARG A 166 10.02 23.42 6.13
C ARG A 166 8.58 23.90 6.32
N CYS A 167 7.78 23.11 7.04
CA CYS A 167 6.37 23.33 7.26
C CYS A 167 6.01 23.09 8.73
N GLU A 168 5.33 24.05 9.35
CA GLU A 168 4.84 23.95 10.73
C GLU A 168 3.49 23.20 10.84
N GLY A 169 2.97 22.71 9.72
CA GLY A 169 1.69 22.01 9.64
C GLY A 169 0.51 22.94 9.34
N CYS A 170 -0.60 22.33 8.90
CA CYS A 170 -1.75 23.06 8.37
C CYS A 170 -2.50 23.93 9.39
N TYR A 171 -2.30 23.69 10.68
CA TYR A 171 -2.89 24.49 11.77
C TYR A 171 -2.06 25.73 12.13
N SER A 172 -0.81 25.84 11.64
CA SER A 172 0.04 27.00 11.85
C SER A 172 -0.16 28.06 10.76
N MET A 173 0.10 29.33 11.11
CA MET A 173 0.21 30.44 10.15
C MET A 173 1.38 30.25 9.16
N ASN A 174 2.36 29.42 9.53
CA ASN A 174 3.53 29.08 8.71
C ASN A 174 3.35 27.75 7.95
N CYS A 175 2.10 27.40 7.62
CA CYS A 175 1.80 26.31 6.70
C CYS A 175 2.36 26.64 5.30
N TYR A 176 3.08 25.70 4.69
CA TYR A 176 3.59 25.86 3.33
C TYR A 176 2.46 26.12 2.30
N CYS A 177 1.36 25.36 2.39
CA CYS A 177 0.20 25.50 1.51
C CYS A 177 -0.76 26.63 1.96
N LYS A 178 -0.26 27.74 2.51
CA LYS A 178 -1.11 28.86 2.93
C LYS A 178 -1.54 29.74 1.75
N ASP A 179 -0.61 30.00 0.83
CA ASP A 179 -0.82 30.89 -0.31
C ASP A 179 -1.32 30.10 -1.54
N ASP A 180 -0.92 28.83 -1.66
CA ASP A 180 -1.42 27.88 -2.66
C ASP A 180 -1.97 26.61 -1.96
N PRO A 181 -3.31 26.54 -1.74
CA PRO A 181 -3.92 25.44 -1.01
C PRO A 181 -3.79 24.09 -1.73
N CYS A 182 -3.33 23.06 -1.01
CA CYS A 182 -3.32 21.69 -1.53
C CYS A 182 -4.75 21.16 -1.75
N ASN A 183 -4.89 20.04 -2.47
CA ASN A 183 -6.19 19.47 -2.81
C ASN A 183 -7.11 19.28 -1.59
N ALA A 184 -6.57 18.77 -0.48
CA ALA A 184 -7.31 18.59 0.77
C ALA A 184 -7.85 19.92 1.33
N LYS A 185 -7.01 20.97 1.38
CA LYS A 185 -7.40 22.31 1.88
C LYS A 185 -8.37 23.02 0.94
N GLY A 186 -8.30 22.78 -0.36
CA GLY A 186 -9.29 23.28 -1.32
C GLY A 186 -10.62 22.52 -1.27
N CYS A 187 -10.58 21.21 -1.03
CA CYS A 187 -11.75 20.34 -1.11
C CYS A 187 -12.67 20.45 0.14
N ALA A 188 -12.12 20.34 1.35
CA ALA A 188 -12.94 20.29 2.57
C ALA A 188 -13.90 21.50 2.72
N PRO A 189 -13.45 22.76 2.51
CA PRO A 189 -14.33 23.92 2.58
C PRO A 189 -15.47 23.91 1.56
N THR A 190 -15.26 23.36 0.35
CA THR A 190 -16.33 23.25 -0.67
C THR A 190 -17.46 22.31 -0.24
N LYS A 191 -17.18 21.41 0.70
CA LYS A 191 -18.15 20.51 1.33
C LYS A 191 -18.69 21.04 2.67
N GLY A 192 -18.31 22.26 3.07
CA GLY A 192 -18.67 22.83 4.37
C GLY A 192 -17.95 22.18 5.56
N LEU A 193 -16.84 21.48 5.32
CA LEU A 193 -16.07 20.76 6.34
C LEU A 193 -14.80 21.55 6.69
N LYS A 194 -14.36 21.48 7.95
CA LYS A 194 -13.12 22.15 8.40
C LYS A 194 -11.87 21.39 7.99
N GLU A 195 -11.99 20.07 7.90
CA GLU A 195 -10.87 19.17 7.66
C GLU A 195 -11.34 17.86 7.05
N CYS A 196 -10.43 17.11 6.44
CA CYS A 196 -10.78 15.90 5.73
C CYS A 196 -11.38 14.84 6.65
N LYS A 197 -10.95 14.74 7.91
CA LYS A 197 -11.46 13.72 8.85
C LYS A 197 -12.95 13.85 9.19
N GLU A 198 -13.56 14.99 8.90
CA GLU A 198 -15.02 15.20 9.05
C GLU A 198 -15.79 14.69 7.81
N CYS A 199 -15.11 14.32 6.73
CA CYS A 199 -15.74 13.85 5.51
C CYS A 199 -16.14 12.38 5.62
N VAL A 200 -17.36 12.04 5.21
CA VAL A 200 -17.83 10.66 5.14
C VAL A 200 -17.04 9.77 4.18
N GLU A 201 -16.34 10.40 3.22
CA GLU A 201 -15.47 9.70 2.26
C GLU A 201 -14.03 9.60 2.78
N PHE A 202 -13.71 10.11 3.98
CA PHE A 202 -12.35 10.06 4.51
C PHE A 202 -12.01 8.71 5.15
N PRO A 203 -10.75 8.25 5.02
CA PRO A 203 -9.73 8.75 4.10
C PRO A 203 -10.10 8.56 2.63
N CYS A 204 -9.70 9.47 1.73
CA CYS A 204 -9.97 9.31 0.30
C CYS A 204 -8.68 9.33 -0.50
N ILE A 205 -8.71 8.72 -1.68
CA ILE A 205 -7.54 8.65 -2.55
C ILE A 205 -7.03 10.05 -2.95
N ARG A 206 -7.93 11.05 -2.99
CA ARG A 206 -7.61 12.45 -3.35
C ARG A 206 -7.04 13.26 -2.19
N ALA A 207 -6.91 12.68 -1.00
CA ALA A 207 -6.44 13.40 0.17
C ALA A 207 -4.95 13.81 0.06
N THR A 208 -4.20 13.20 -0.86
CA THR A 208 -2.80 13.59 -1.16
C THR A 208 -2.55 13.65 -2.67
N SER A 209 -1.42 14.25 -3.04
CA SER A 209 -0.96 14.40 -4.44
C SER A 209 -0.25 13.17 -5.00
N ALA A 210 -0.20 12.07 -4.23
CA ALA A 210 0.55 10.86 -4.55
C ALA A 210 -0.37 9.65 -4.82
N ASP A 211 -1.62 9.91 -5.19
CA ASP A 211 -2.62 8.88 -5.50
C ASP A 211 -2.19 7.91 -6.59
N TYR A 212 -1.45 8.39 -7.60
CA TYR A 212 -0.93 7.56 -8.69
C TYR A 212 0.00 6.44 -8.21
N ARG A 213 0.67 6.59 -7.05
CA ARG A 213 1.51 5.54 -6.44
C ARG A 213 0.72 4.52 -5.62
N SER A 214 -0.60 4.66 -5.51
CA SER A 214 -1.46 3.75 -4.74
C SER A 214 -1.95 2.52 -5.53
N MET A 215 -1.55 2.38 -6.79
CA MET A 215 -1.99 1.31 -7.70
C MET A 215 -0.89 0.26 -7.90
N ILE A 216 -1.28 -0.95 -8.31
CA ILE A 216 -0.38 -1.99 -8.82
C ILE A 216 0.44 -1.40 -9.97
N HIS A 217 1.74 -1.66 -9.97
CA HIS A 217 2.72 -1.14 -10.91
C HIS A 217 3.74 -2.21 -11.28
N THR A 218 4.68 -1.87 -12.16
CA THR A 218 5.80 -2.73 -12.57
C THR A 218 7.17 -2.09 -12.27
N GLU A 219 7.21 -1.03 -11.46
CA GLU A 219 8.44 -0.44 -10.90
C GLU A 219 9.09 -1.34 -9.82
N VAL A 220 10.34 -1.02 -9.45
CA VAL A 220 11.08 -1.65 -8.36
C VAL A 220 11.14 -0.71 -7.16
N HIS A 221 10.66 -1.17 -6.01
CA HIS A 221 10.72 -0.45 -4.73
C HIS A 221 11.11 -1.39 -3.60
N TYR A 222 12.13 -1.03 -2.83
CA TYR A 222 12.56 -1.84 -1.68
C TYR A 222 11.75 -1.53 -0.43
N ALA A 223 11.67 -2.49 0.49
CA ALA A 223 10.79 -2.41 1.64
C ALA A 223 10.99 -1.15 2.51
N ASP A 224 12.24 -0.67 2.66
CA ASP A 224 12.54 0.55 3.42
C ASP A 224 12.21 1.83 2.64
N GLU A 225 12.41 1.83 1.32
CA GLU A 225 12.00 2.93 0.44
C GLU A 225 10.48 3.08 0.44
N ILE A 226 9.75 1.97 0.39
CA ILE A 226 8.29 1.99 0.56
C ILE A 226 7.95 2.60 1.92
N THR A 227 8.58 2.10 3.00
CA THR A 227 8.27 2.51 4.37
C THR A 227 8.46 4.00 4.62
N TRP A 228 9.59 4.57 4.19
CA TRP A 228 9.94 5.96 4.51
C TRP A 228 9.70 6.94 3.36
N GLY A 229 9.82 6.46 2.13
CA GLY A 229 9.66 7.25 0.93
C GLY A 229 8.22 7.29 0.41
N MET A 230 7.39 6.29 0.70
CA MET A 230 6.06 6.18 0.10
C MET A 230 4.91 6.22 1.11
N LEU A 231 4.94 5.37 2.14
CA LEU A 231 3.80 5.23 3.06
C LEU A 231 3.33 6.56 3.66
N PRO A 232 4.20 7.46 4.15
CA PRO A 232 3.76 8.72 4.74
C PRO A 232 3.01 9.65 3.79
N TYR A 233 3.15 9.44 2.47
CA TYR A 233 2.68 10.35 1.43
C TYR A 233 1.49 9.80 0.63
N VAL A 234 1.27 8.48 0.65
CA VAL A 234 0.20 7.81 -0.08
C VAL A 234 -0.93 7.42 0.88
N PRO A 235 -2.20 7.81 0.62
CA PRO A 235 -3.30 7.53 1.53
C PRO A 235 -3.52 6.03 1.68
N TRP A 236 -3.99 5.62 2.86
CA TRP A 236 -4.37 4.24 3.18
C TRP A 236 -3.25 3.20 3.19
N GLN A 237 -2.01 3.55 2.85
CA GLN A 237 -0.94 2.54 2.70
C GLN A 237 -0.34 2.06 4.03
N TYR A 238 -0.76 2.65 5.16
CA TYR A 238 -0.38 2.19 6.49
C TYR A 238 -1.57 2.34 7.44
N GLU A 239 -1.62 1.46 8.44
CA GLU A 239 -2.61 1.59 9.51
C GLU A 239 -2.30 2.85 10.34
N LEU A 240 -3.26 3.76 10.40
CA LEU A 240 -3.28 4.88 11.34
C LEU A 240 -3.46 4.37 12.77
#